data_AF-A0A1G7VHG6-F1
#
_entry.id   AF-A0A1G7VHG6-F1
#
_cell.length_a   1.000
_cell.length_b   1.000
_cell.length_c   1.000
_cell.angle_alpha   90.00
_cell.angle_beta   90.00
_cell.angle_gamma   90.00
#
_symmetry.space_group_name_H-M   'P 1'
#
loop_
_entity.id
_entity.type
_entity.pdbx_description
1 polymer ?
#
loop_
_entity_poly.entity_id
_entity_poly.type
_entity_poly.pdbx_seq_one_letter_code
_entity_poly.pdbx_strand_id
1 'polypeptide(L)'
;MSHGIRFARFITDRLVLIARPDHHLAQKRRCTLYDLQNETFLMKPDKSATRQFLDMKFEQAGIAISNTIDISSLEGIKQGVIHGLA
;
A
#
# COMPACT_ATOMS: atom_id res chain seq x y z
N MET A 1 12.51 40.93 5.66
CA MET A 1 13.30 39.99 4.84
C MET A 1 12.60 38.64 4.83
N SER A 2 11.65 38.42 3.91
CA SER A 2 10.98 37.14 3.74
C SER A 2 11.93 36.16 3.05
N HIS A 3 12.35 35.11 3.76
CA HIS A 3 13.15 34.04 3.16
C HIS A 3 12.23 33.20 2.27
N GLY A 4 12.48 33.21 0.96
CA GLY A 4 11.68 32.45 -0.01
C GLY A 4 11.94 30.95 0.09
N ILE A 5 10.89 30.15 0.29
CA ILE A 5 10.97 28.69 0.25
C ILE A 5 11.18 28.25 -1.20
N ARG A 6 12.17 27.38 -1.44
CA ARG A 6 12.42 26.75 -2.75
C ARG A 6 12.10 25.25 -2.68
N PHE A 7 11.33 24.77 -3.64
CA PHE A 7 11.01 23.35 -3.78
C PHE A 7 11.88 22.73 -4.88
N ALA A 8 12.46 21.56 -4.59
CA ALA A 8 13.19 20.74 -5.55
C ALA A 8 12.83 19.28 -5.35
N ARG A 9 12.74 18.52 -6.44
CA ARG A 9 12.52 17.07 -6.37
C ARG A 9 13.75 16.42 -5.75
N PHE A 10 13.56 15.73 -4.62
CA PHE A 10 14.64 15.02 -3.93
C PHE A 10 14.66 13.53 -4.26
N ILE A 11 13.52 12.85 -4.13
CA ILE A 11 13.42 11.40 -4.33
C ILE A 11 12.10 11.02 -4.99
N THR A 12 12.12 9.90 -5.71
CA THR A 12 10.92 9.20 -6.15
C THR A 12 10.81 7.92 -5.35
N ASP A 13 9.72 7.78 -4.60
CA ASP A 13 9.41 6.58 -3.84
C ASP A 13 8.39 5.73 -4.59
N ARG A 14 8.61 4.41 -4.64
CA ARG A 14 7.74 3.46 -5.34
C ARG A 14 7.04 2.59 -4.32
N LEU A 15 5.71 2.65 -4.31
CA LEU A 15 4.90 1.71 -3.54
C LEU A 15 4.96 0.33 -4.21
N VAL A 16 5.21 -0.69 -3.39
CA VAL A 16 5.28 -2.10 -3.80
C VAL A 16 4.33 -2.92 -2.95
N LEU A 17 3.83 -4.01 -3.51
CA LEU A 17 3.14 -5.03 -2.73
C LEU A 17 4.16 -5.79 -1.89
N ILE A 18 3.85 -5.98 -0.61
CA ILE A 18 4.65 -6.78 0.31
C ILE A 18 3.74 -7.92 0.80
N ALA A 19 4.20 -9.15 0.64
CA ALA A 19 3.46 -10.34 1.05
C ALA A 19 4.43 -11.36 1.67
N ARG A 20 3.88 -12.31 2.44
CA ARG A 20 4.64 -13.44 2.97
C ARG A 20 5.16 -14.31 1.80
N PRO A 21 6.36 -14.94 1.90
CA PRO A 21 6.94 -15.66 0.76
C PRO A 21 6.07 -16.79 0.17
N ASP A 22 5.23 -17.41 1.00
CA ASP A 22 4.28 -18.47 0.61
C ASP A 22 2.88 -17.95 0.24
N HIS A 23 2.69 -16.62 0.18
CA HIS A 23 1.47 -16.02 -0.33
C HIS A 23 1.29 -16.35 -1.83
N HIS A 24 0.08 -16.69 -2.26
CA HIS A 24 -0.17 -17.13 -3.64
C HIS A 24 0.24 -16.09 -4.70
N LEU A 25 0.03 -14.80 -4.43
CA LEU A 25 0.51 -13.71 -5.30
C LEU A 25 2.05 -13.58 -5.36
N ALA A 26 2.78 -13.99 -4.31
CA ALA A 26 4.24 -14.00 -4.34
C ALA A 26 4.80 -15.08 -5.29
N GLN A 27 4.00 -16.11 -5.59
CA GLN A 27 4.35 -17.18 -6.51
C GLN A 27 4.00 -16.85 -7.98
N LYS A 28 3.29 -15.74 -8.23
CA LYS A 28 2.96 -15.31 -9.59
C LYS A 28 4.12 -14.54 -10.24
N ARG A 29 4.45 -14.90 -11.49
CA ARG A 29 5.44 -14.14 -12.30
C ARG A 29 4.98 -12.71 -12.59
N ARG A 30 3.68 -12.47 -12.67
CA ARG A 30 3.07 -11.15 -12.90
C ARG A 30 1.83 -11.03 -12.02
N CYS A 31 1.76 -9.94 -11.28
CA CYS A 31 0.59 -9.55 -10.50
C CYS A 31 0.02 -8.26 -11.10
N THR A 32 -1.30 -8.21 -11.27
CA THR A 32 -2.05 -7.03 -11.69
C THR A 32 -2.83 -6.47 -10.50
N LEU A 33 -3.39 -5.26 -10.64
CA LEU A 33 -4.26 -4.71 -9.61
C LEU A 33 -5.55 -5.55 -9.45
N TYR A 34 -6.07 -6.15 -10.52
CA TYR A 34 -7.25 -7.03 -10.44
C TYR A 34 -7.08 -8.24 -9.54
N ASP A 35 -5.85 -8.78 -9.46
CA ASP A 35 -5.51 -9.90 -8.58
C ASP A 35 -5.65 -9.54 -7.09
N LEU A 36 -5.69 -8.25 -6.74
CA LEU A 36 -5.72 -7.76 -5.36
C LEU A 36 -7.13 -7.70 -4.77
N GLN A 37 -8.19 -7.73 -5.59
CA GLN A 37 -9.57 -7.44 -5.16
C GLN A 37 -10.08 -8.35 -4.03
N ASN A 38 -9.60 -9.59 -4.01
CA ASN A 38 -10.04 -10.60 -3.05
C ASN A 38 -9.06 -10.81 -1.89
N GLU A 39 -7.96 -10.06 -1.85
CA GLU A 39 -6.95 -10.17 -0.80
C GLU A 39 -7.32 -9.31 0.42
N THR A 40 -6.80 -9.69 1.58
CA THR A 40 -6.81 -8.83 2.77
C THR A 40 -5.60 -7.91 2.73
N PHE A 41 -5.80 -6.62 3.00
CA PHE A 41 -4.70 -5.64 3.06
C PHE A 41 -4.48 -5.10 4.45
N LEU A 42 -3.22 -5.13 4.90
CA LEU A 42 -2.78 -4.35 6.06
C LEU A 42 -2.39 -2.95 5.57
N MET A 43 -3.20 -1.93 5.90
CA MET A 43 -3.02 -0.58 5.38
C MET A 43 -2.84 0.44 6.49
N LYS A 44 -2.33 1.61 6.11
CA LYS A 44 -2.45 2.80 6.96
C LYS A 44 -3.93 3.22 7.04
N PRO A 45 -4.35 3.85 8.14
CA PRO A 45 -5.69 4.44 8.27
C PRO A 45 -5.99 5.46 7.17
N ASP A 46 -7.28 5.66 6.91
CA ASP A 46 -7.88 6.58 5.91
C ASP A 46 -7.26 7.99 5.83
N LYS A 47 -6.83 8.57 6.95
CA LYS A 47 -6.20 9.90 6.99
C LYS A 47 -4.75 9.95 6.49
N SER A 48 -4.15 8.81 6.15
CA SER A 48 -2.79 8.75 5.61
C SER A 48 -2.75 9.18 4.14
N ALA A 49 -1.79 10.04 3.78
CA ALA A 49 -1.55 10.40 2.38
C ALA A 49 -1.26 9.17 1.49
N THR A 50 -0.58 8.16 2.03
CA THR A 50 -0.34 6.89 1.32
C THR A 50 -1.63 6.11 1.10
N ARG A 51 -2.56 6.12 2.07
CA ARG A 51 -3.87 5.44 1.94
C ARG A 51 -4.70 6.10 0.86
N GLN A 52 -4.84 7.43 0.92
CA GLN A 52 -5.56 8.21 -0.10
C GLN A 52 -4.98 8.02 -1.50
N PHE A 53 -3.65 7.98 -1.63
CA PHE A 53 -2.99 7.71 -2.90
C PHE A 53 -3.33 6.30 -3.43
N LEU A 54 -3.31 5.27 -2.58
CA LEU A 54 -3.65 3.90 -2.98
C LEU A 54 -5.12 3.78 -3.37
N ASP A 55 -6.04 4.34 -2.59
CA ASP A 55 -7.48 4.33 -2.87
C ASP A 55 -7.76 4.97 -4.25
N MET A 56 -7.17 6.14 -4.52
CA MET A 56 -7.25 6.79 -5.85
C MET A 56 -6.71 5.89 -6.97
N LYS A 57 -5.63 5.13 -6.73
CA LYS A 57 -5.06 4.22 -7.74
C LYS A 57 -5.93 3.00 -7.99
N PHE A 58 -6.59 2.47 -6.96
CA PHE A 58 -7.54 1.39 -7.10
C PHE A 58 -8.79 1.84 -7.87
N GLU A 59 -9.33 3.02 -7.53
CA GLU A 59 -10.45 3.63 -8.24
C GLU A 59 -10.12 3.87 -9.73
N GLN A 60 -8.95 4.45 -10.04
CA GLN A 60 -8.48 4.66 -11.41
C GLN A 60 -8.34 3.35 -12.22
N ALA A 61 -8.06 2.24 -11.55
CA ALA A 61 -7.96 0.92 -12.16
C ALA A 61 -9.32 0.19 -12.24
N GLY A 62 -10.40 0.79 -11.74
CA GLY A 62 -11.73 0.19 -11.71
C GLY A 62 -11.83 -1.01 -10.78
N ILE A 63 -11.02 -1.05 -9.71
CA ILE A 63 -11.04 -2.12 -8.71
C ILE A 63 -11.47 -1.57 -7.35
N ALA A 64 -12.14 -2.41 -6.57
CA ALA A 64 -12.51 -2.13 -5.18
C ALA A 64 -11.75 -3.08 -4.25
N ILE A 65 -11.10 -2.53 -3.22
CA ILE A 65 -10.53 -3.30 -2.13
C ILE A 65 -11.49 -3.20 -0.94
N SER A 66 -12.15 -4.30 -0.59
CA SER A 66 -13.12 -4.33 0.51
C SER A 66 -12.53 -4.82 1.83
N ASN A 67 -11.48 -5.64 1.77
CA ASN A 67 -10.93 -6.33 2.94
C ASN A 67 -9.65 -5.62 3.39
N THR A 68 -9.79 -4.73 4.38
CA THR A 68 -8.65 -3.98 4.93
C THR A 68 -8.61 -4.06 6.44
N ILE A 69 -7.38 -4.08 6.99
CA ILE A 69 -7.09 -3.97 8.41
C ILE A 69 -6.20 -2.73 8.58
N ASP A 70 -6.71 -1.76 9.33
CA ASP A 70 -5.99 -0.51 9.57
C ASP A 70 -4.96 -0.65 10.69
N ILE A 71 -3.69 -0.40 10.36
CA ILE A 71 -2.56 -0.43 11.29
C ILE A 71 -1.77 0.87 11.16
N SER A 72 -1.65 1.62 12.25
CA SER A 72 -1.04 2.95 12.25
C SER A 72 0.50 2.93 12.15
N SER A 73 1.16 1.86 12.61
CA SER A 73 2.62 1.74 12.60
C SER A 73 3.13 0.90 11.42
N LEU A 74 4.23 1.34 10.78
CA LEU A 74 4.85 0.57 9.70
C LEU A 74 5.40 -0.76 10.21
N GLU A 75 5.92 -0.80 11.44
CA GLU A 75 6.39 -2.04 12.05
C GLU A 75 5.22 -3.01 12.28
N GLY A 76 4.07 -2.53 12.74
CA GLY A 76 2.87 -3.36 12.90
C GLY A 76 2.40 -3.97 11.58
N ILE A 77 2.42 -3.20 10.48
CA ILE A 77 2.12 -3.72 9.14
C ILE A 77 3.11 -4.82 8.76
N LYS A 78 4.42 -4.58 8.91
CA LYS A 78 5.45 -5.60 8.57
C LYS A 78 5.31 -6.87 9.42
N GLN A 79 5.12 -6.74 10.73
CA GLN A 79 4.92 -7.89 11.62
C GLN A 79 3.64 -8.65 11.27
N GLY A 80 2.54 -7.94 10.95
CA GLY A 80 1.31 -8.57 10.48
C GLY A 80 1.52 -9.39 9.21
N VAL A 81 2.28 -8.88 8.23
CA VAL A 81 2.63 -9.63 7.02
C VAL A 81 3.50 -10.85 7.35
N ILE A 82 4.52 -10.69 8.20
CA ILE A 82 5.43 -11.79 8.60
C ILE A 82 4.65 -12.92 9.27
N HIS A 83 3.67 -12.58 10.11
CA HIS A 83 2.88 -13.54 10.87
C HIS A 83 1.58 -14.00 10.19
N GLY A 84 1.34 -13.58 8.94
CA GLY A 84 0.20 -14.04 8.14
C GLY A 84 -1.16 -13.54 8.65
N LEU A 85 -1.21 -12.33 9.20
CA LEU A 85 -2.47 -11.66 9.55
C LEU A 85 -3.32 -11.34 8.30
N ALA A 86 -2.65 -11.21 7.16
CA ALA A 86 -3.22 -11.04 5.83
C ALA A 86 -2.46 -11.91 4.83
#